data_AF-A0A852WAW5-F1
#
_entry.id   AF-A0A852WAW5-F1
#
_cell.length_a   1.000
_cell.length_b   1.000
_cell.length_c   1.000
_cell.angle_alpha   90.00
_cell.angle_beta   90.00
_cell.angle_gamma   90.00
#
_symmetry.space_group_name_H-M   'P 1'
#
loop_
_entity.id
_entity.type
_entity.pdbx_description
1 polymer ?
#
loop_
_entity_poly.entity_id
_entity_poly.type
_entity_poly.pdbx_seq_one_letter_code
_entity_poly.pdbx_strand_id
1 'polypeptide(L)'
;MAGRRSLSRHSLSRHSPRDFDPVALGRLETQAWASYYRREWGRALRAFVGMVDEGFGLGPRLTLVGAWHVLRANKAWAPVPDNDPDAALASMRQFYELVLAHSDLSFDPGRAAELEVEWWRLHRAHQRDDAATRDELERALVELYAYVYSAPPSTMREAARWRAEAMDLSDAWDAGGCDLADARLAAERRALVASYAALLDAVSRVPA
;
A
#
# COMPACT_ATOMS: atom_id res chain seq x y z
N MET A 1 -28.17 35.28 22.00
CA MET A 1 -26.78 34.99 21.59
C MET A 1 -26.72 33.55 21.11
N ALA A 2 -26.43 33.37 19.82
CA ALA A 2 -26.59 32.11 19.11
C ALA A 2 -25.54 31.08 19.54
N GLY A 3 -26.00 29.92 20.01
CA GLY A 3 -25.17 28.75 20.23
C GLY A 3 -24.55 28.28 18.92
N ARG A 4 -23.22 28.23 18.88
CA ARG A 4 -22.47 27.63 17.78
C ARG A 4 -22.83 26.15 17.72
N ARG A 5 -23.61 25.79 16.69
CA ARG A 5 -23.78 24.39 16.30
C ARG A 5 -22.41 23.86 15.89
N SER A 6 -21.84 22.99 16.72
CA SER A 6 -20.76 22.10 16.31
C SER A 6 -21.30 21.26 15.15
N LEU A 7 -20.83 21.56 13.94
CA LEU A 7 -21.13 20.74 12.78
C LEU A 7 -20.20 19.53 12.85
N SER A 8 -20.69 18.42 13.42
CA SER A 8 -20.09 17.11 13.23
C SER A 8 -20.12 16.77 11.74
N ARG A 9 -19.09 17.19 11.00
CA ARG A 9 -18.80 16.68 9.66
C ARG A 9 -17.95 15.43 9.79
N HIS A 10 -18.55 14.35 10.26
CA HIS A 10 -17.97 13.01 10.15
C HIS A 10 -19.06 12.13 9.55
N SER A 11 -19.18 12.15 8.22
CA SER A 11 -19.63 10.95 7.52
C SER A 11 -18.39 10.07 7.42
N LEU A 12 -18.27 9.25 8.46
CA LEU A 12 -17.15 8.44 8.88
C LEU A 12 -16.75 7.46 7.77
N SER A 13 -15.47 7.10 7.74
CA SER A 13 -15.05 5.89 7.05
C SER A 13 -15.98 4.73 7.45
N ARG A 14 -16.23 3.82 6.51
CA ARG A 14 -17.06 2.63 6.71
C ARG A 14 -16.47 1.71 7.78
N HIS A 15 -15.16 1.71 7.92
CA HIS A 15 -14.40 1.03 8.97
C HIS A 15 -13.07 1.74 9.20
N SER A 16 -12.36 1.41 10.28
CA SER A 16 -10.99 1.90 10.50
C SER A 16 -10.02 1.23 9.50
N PRO A 17 -8.92 1.90 9.11
CA PRO A 17 -7.78 1.24 8.46
C PRO A 17 -7.14 0.12 9.31
N ARG A 18 -7.61 -0.11 10.54
CA ARG A 18 -7.20 -1.22 11.42
C ARG A 18 -8.16 -2.41 11.41
N ASP A 19 -9.24 -2.36 10.61
CA ASP A 19 -10.32 -3.36 10.59
C ASP A 19 -10.53 -4.03 9.20
N PHE A 20 -9.50 -4.08 8.36
CA PHE A 20 -9.59 -4.64 7.00
C PHE A 20 -9.61 -6.18 6.98
N ASP A 21 -10.13 -6.79 5.91
CA ASP A 21 -10.00 -8.24 5.64
C ASP A 21 -8.66 -8.53 4.93
N PRO A 22 -7.73 -9.26 5.59
CA PRO A 22 -6.41 -9.54 5.03
C PRO A 22 -6.46 -10.46 3.80
N VAL A 23 -7.48 -11.33 3.72
CA VAL A 23 -7.68 -12.23 2.57
C VAL A 23 -8.17 -11.44 1.36
N ALA A 24 -9.12 -10.53 1.58
CA ALA A 24 -9.63 -9.66 0.52
C ALA A 24 -8.53 -8.72 0.01
N LEU A 25 -7.81 -8.07 0.92
CA LEU A 25 -6.77 -7.10 0.58
C LEU A 25 -5.57 -7.75 -0.13
N GLY A 26 -5.09 -8.90 0.35
CA GLY A 26 -4.02 -9.64 -0.31
C GLY A 26 -4.40 -10.11 -1.73
N ARG A 27 -5.66 -10.52 -1.95
CA ARG A 27 -6.15 -10.86 -3.29
C ARG A 27 -6.19 -9.64 -4.22
N LEU A 28 -6.65 -8.49 -3.72
CA LEU A 28 -6.77 -7.25 -4.49
C LEU A 28 -5.40 -6.70 -4.87
N GLU A 29 -4.43 -6.77 -3.96
CA GLU A 29 -3.07 -6.32 -4.24
C GLU A 29 -2.35 -7.22 -5.26
N THR A 30 -2.51 -8.55 -5.21
CA THR A 30 -2.02 -9.43 -6.30
C THR A 30 -2.57 -9.02 -7.66
N GLN A 31 -3.86 -8.66 -7.73
CA GLN A 31 -4.45 -8.19 -8.99
C GLN A 31 -3.88 -6.84 -9.43
N ALA A 32 -3.60 -5.96 -8.47
CA ALA A 32 -3.02 -4.65 -8.73
C ALA A 32 -1.59 -4.78 -9.28
N TRP A 33 -0.73 -5.59 -8.64
CA TRP A 33 0.65 -5.82 -9.07
C TRP A 33 0.71 -6.50 -10.44
N ALA A 34 -0.08 -7.57 -10.65
CA ALA A 34 -0.13 -8.24 -11.95
C ALA A 34 -0.60 -7.29 -13.07
N SER A 35 -1.59 -6.44 -12.80
CA SER A 35 -2.06 -5.44 -13.78
C SER A 35 -1.05 -4.31 -13.99
N TYR A 36 -0.30 -3.93 -12.96
CA TYR A 36 0.73 -2.90 -13.01
C TYR A 36 1.92 -3.32 -13.88
N TYR A 37 2.50 -4.50 -13.64
CA TYR A 37 3.61 -5.04 -14.43
C TYR A 37 3.23 -5.21 -15.91
N ARG A 38 2.01 -5.67 -16.19
CA ARG A 38 1.44 -5.77 -17.54
C ARG A 38 1.00 -4.43 -18.15
N ARG A 39 1.13 -3.32 -17.40
CA ARG A 39 0.70 -1.95 -17.78
C ARG A 39 -0.78 -1.85 -18.18
N GLU A 40 -1.63 -2.70 -17.62
CA GLU A 40 -3.06 -2.74 -17.85
C GLU A 40 -3.78 -1.72 -16.95
N TRP A 41 -3.53 -0.43 -17.17
CA TRP A 41 -3.93 0.65 -16.25
C TRP A 41 -5.41 0.68 -15.86
N GLY A 42 -6.32 0.28 -16.76
CA GLY A 42 -7.75 0.18 -16.44
C GLY A 42 -8.09 -0.96 -15.48
N ARG A 43 -7.35 -2.07 -15.54
CA ARG A 43 -7.46 -3.19 -14.59
C ARG A 43 -6.77 -2.82 -13.27
N ALA A 44 -5.59 -2.19 -13.34
CA ALA A 44 -4.88 -1.69 -12.17
C ALA A 44 -5.75 -0.70 -11.37
N LEU A 45 -6.40 0.27 -12.04
CA LEU A 45 -7.31 1.20 -11.36
C LEU A 45 -8.45 0.49 -10.63
N ARG A 46 -9.08 -0.53 -11.24
CA ARG A 46 -10.14 -1.30 -10.57
C ARG A 46 -9.61 -2.03 -9.33
N ALA A 47 -8.41 -2.61 -9.42
CA ALA A 47 -7.77 -3.26 -8.29
C ALA A 47 -7.43 -2.24 -7.18
N PHE A 48 -6.88 -1.08 -7.53
CA PHE A 48 -6.62 0.01 -6.56
C PHE A 48 -7.88 0.53 -5.90
N VAL A 49 -9.00 0.66 -6.63
CA VAL A 49 -10.30 1.01 -6.03
C VAL A 49 -10.68 -0.02 -4.97
N GLY A 50 -10.56 -1.31 -5.27
CA GLY A 50 -10.82 -2.36 -4.28
C GLY A 50 -9.87 -2.28 -3.08
N MET A 51 -8.57 -2.14 -3.32
CA MET A 51 -7.56 -2.06 -2.24
C MET A 51 -7.80 -0.87 -1.32
N VAL A 52 -8.12 0.30 -1.87
CA VAL A 52 -8.37 1.51 -1.07
C VAL A 52 -9.68 1.39 -0.28
N ASP A 53 -10.71 0.78 -0.88
CA ASP A 53 -11.98 0.55 -0.18
C ASP A 53 -11.77 -0.38 1.01
N GLU A 54 -11.14 -1.54 0.78
CA GLU A 54 -10.90 -2.57 1.77
C GLU A 54 -9.88 -2.16 2.83
N GLY A 55 -8.82 -1.44 2.44
CA GLY A 55 -7.74 -1.07 3.34
C GLY A 55 -8.05 0.14 4.23
N PHE A 56 -8.90 1.08 3.78
CA PHE A 56 -9.08 2.37 4.45
C PHE A 56 -10.53 2.77 4.69
N GLY A 57 -11.51 2.07 4.10
CA GLY A 57 -12.92 2.32 4.37
C GLY A 57 -13.42 3.72 4.00
N LEU A 58 -12.75 4.48 3.12
CA LEU A 58 -13.04 5.91 2.87
C LEU A 58 -14.43 6.19 2.27
N GLY A 59 -15.16 5.16 1.85
CA GLY A 59 -16.44 5.26 1.16
C GLY A 59 -16.27 5.59 -0.32
N PRO A 60 -17.28 5.31 -1.15
CA PRO A 60 -17.09 5.06 -2.60
C PRO A 60 -16.50 6.25 -3.36
N ARG A 61 -16.87 7.49 -2.99
CA ARG A 61 -16.35 8.69 -3.66
C ARG A 61 -14.88 8.94 -3.34
N LEU A 62 -14.51 8.85 -2.06
CA LEU A 62 -13.15 9.10 -1.61
C LEU A 62 -12.24 7.93 -1.98
N THR A 63 -12.74 6.70 -1.95
CA THR A 63 -12.06 5.52 -2.49
C THR A 63 -11.61 5.74 -3.93
N LEU A 64 -12.49 6.26 -4.80
CA LEU A 64 -12.14 6.53 -6.19
C LEU A 64 -11.05 7.62 -6.31
N VAL A 65 -11.13 8.68 -5.50
CA VAL A 65 -10.11 9.74 -5.46
C VAL A 65 -8.76 9.19 -4.98
N GLY A 66 -8.76 8.40 -3.90
CA GLY A 66 -7.56 7.76 -3.36
C GLY A 66 -6.92 6.81 -4.38
N ALA A 67 -7.71 5.94 -5.00
CA ALA A 67 -7.23 5.02 -6.03
C ALA A 67 -6.68 5.76 -7.27
N TRP A 68 -7.21 6.93 -7.60
CA TRP A 68 -6.68 7.78 -8.65
C TRP A 68 -5.28 8.32 -8.30
N HIS A 69 -5.05 8.74 -7.06
CA HIS A 69 -3.71 9.15 -6.60
C HIS A 69 -2.71 7.99 -6.65
N VAL A 70 -3.11 6.80 -6.18
CA VAL A 70 -2.28 5.58 -6.26
C VAL A 70 -1.93 5.24 -7.70
N LEU A 71 -2.90 5.27 -8.62
CA LEU A 71 -2.65 5.04 -10.05
C LEU A 71 -1.66 6.05 -10.64
N ARG A 72 -1.83 7.34 -10.33
CA ARG A 72 -0.92 8.39 -10.82
C ARG A 72 0.50 8.18 -10.31
N ALA A 73 0.66 7.84 -9.04
CA ALA A 73 1.96 7.55 -8.45
C ALA A 73 2.64 6.38 -9.15
N ASN A 74 1.91 5.27 -9.34
CA ASN A 74 2.42 4.09 -10.04
C ASN A 74 2.79 4.38 -11.50
N LYS A 75 1.99 5.20 -12.22
CA LYS A 75 2.33 5.60 -13.60
C LYS A 75 3.56 6.49 -13.70
N ALA A 76 3.78 7.36 -12.71
CA ALA A 76 4.98 8.19 -12.62
C ALA A 76 6.22 7.34 -12.27
N TRP A 77 6.03 6.32 -11.44
CA TRP A 77 7.09 5.40 -11.02
C TRP A 77 7.49 4.40 -12.11
N ALA A 78 6.55 3.89 -12.90
CA ALA A 78 6.75 2.71 -13.77
C ALA A 78 7.80 2.83 -14.90
N PRO A 79 7.95 3.95 -15.64
CA PRO A 79 8.96 4.06 -16.70
C PRO A 79 10.38 4.03 -16.14
N VAL A 80 11.33 3.35 -16.79
CA VAL A 80 12.77 3.44 -16.44
C VAL A 80 13.55 3.51 -17.74
N PRO A 81 14.51 4.45 -17.90
CA PRO A 81 15.01 5.40 -16.89
C PRO A 81 14.17 6.67 -16.69
N ASP A 82 13.10 6.85 -17.46
CA ASP A 82 12.34 8.11 -17.51
C ASP A 82 11.22 8.21 -16.44
N ASN A 83 11.38 7.60 -15.25
CA ASN A 83 10.43 7.79 -14.15
C ASN A 83 10.52 9.20 -13.57
N ASP A 84 9.44 9.58 -12.88
CA ASP A 84 9.33 10.81 -12.11
C ASP A 84 9.05 10.46 -10.62
N PRO A 85 10.10 10.26 -9.80
CA PRO A 85 9.97 10.01 -8.37
C PRO A 85 9.25 11.13 -7.63
N ASP A 86 9.45 12.39 -8.02
CA ASP A 86 8.85 13.55 -7.37
C ASP A 86 7.34 13.59 -7.61
N ALA A 87 6.88 13.27 -8.82
CA ALA A 87 5.45 13.14 -9.12
C ALA A 87 4.81 11.93 -8.42
N ALA A 88 5.55 10.84 -8.24
CA ALA A 88 5.11 9.69 -7.44
C ALA A 88 4.92 10.10 -5.97
N LEU A 89 5.92 10.76 -5.38
CA LEU A 89 5.89 11.28 -4.02
C LEU A 89 4.74 12.27 -3.80
N ALA A 90 4.59 13.25 -4.70
CA ALA A 90 3.51 14.24 -4.61
C ALA A 90 2.11 13.60 -4.70
N SER A 91 1.97 12.52 -5.48
CA SER A 91 0.72 11.77 -5.60
C SER A 91 0.44 10.94 -4.34
N MET A 92 1.45 10.26 -3.78
CA MET A 92 1.29 9.50 -2.53
C MET A 92 1.03 10.41 -1.33
N ARG A 93 1.61 11.61 -1.29
CA ARG A 93 1.28 12.62 -0.27
C ARG A 93 -0.21 12.98 -0.28
N GLN A 94 -0.78 13.25 -1.46
CA GLN A 94 -2.22 13.57 -1.57
C GLN A 94 -3.10 12.38 -1.14
N PHE A 95 -2.66 11.15 -1.43
CA PHE A 95 -3.34 9.94 -0.95
C PHE A 95 -3.33 9.87 0.58
N TYR A 96 -2.19 10.07 1.22
CA TYR A 96 -2.08 10.04 2.67
C TYR A 96 -2.79 11.21 3.36
N GLU A 97 -2.79 12.41 2.77
CA GLU A 97 -3.59 13.55 3.25
C GLU A 97 -5.09 13.21 3.26
N LEU A 98 -5.57 12.52 2.21
CA LEU A 98 -6.96 12.06 2.14
C LEU A 98 -7.27 11.02 3.22
N VAL A 99 -6.39 10.04 3.41
CA VAL A 99 -6.54 8.99 4.44
C VAL A 99 -6.57 9.59 5.83
N LEU A 100 -5.62 10.47 6.15
CA LEU A 100 -5.52 11.11 7.46
C LEU A 100 -6.78 11.93 7.77
N ALA A 101 -7.30 12.67 6.78
CA ALA A 101 -8.50 13.48 6.96
C ALA A 101 -9.79 12.70 7.25
N HIS A 102 -9.79 11.36 7.04
CA HIS A 102 -10.99 10.53 7.10
C HIS A 102 -10.79 9.19 7.84
N SER A 103 -9.75 9.07 8.65
CA SER A 103 -9.49 7.88 9.47
C SER A 103 -9.15 8.26 10.92
N ASP A 104 -8.97 7.25 11.76
CA ASP A 104 -8.51 7.34 13.15
C ASP A 104 -6.97 7.22 13.27
N LEU A 105 -6.25 7.42 12.17
CA LEU A 105 -4.78 7.44 12.15
C LEU A 105 -4.24 8.83 12.51
N SER A 106 -2.98 8.89 12.96
CA SER A 106 -2.29 10.13 13.31
C SER A 106 -0.82 10.04 12.89
N PHE A 107 -0.46 10.70 11.80
CA PHE A 107 0.90 10.74 11.24
C PHE A 107 1.06 11.97 10.32
N ASP A 108 2.29 12.32 9.94
CA ASP A 108 2.53 13.35 8.92
C ASP A 108 2.43 12.72 7.50
N PRO A 109 1.51 13.20 6.64
CA PRO A 109 1.33 12.63 5.30
C PRO A 109 2.54 12.75 4.38
N GLY A 110 3.36 13.80 4.56
CA GLY A 110 4.58 13.99 3.80
C GLY A 110 5.59 12.91 4.12
N ARG A 111 5.84 12.67 5.41
CA ARG A 111 6.75 11.62 5.87
C ARG A 111 6.27 10.22 5.49
N ALA A 112 4.95 9.95 5.57
CA ALA A 112 4.39 8.68 5.11
C ALA A 112 4.64 8.45 3.62
N ALA A 113 4.48 9.49 2.78
CA ALA A 113 4.76 9.41 1.36
C ALA A 113 6.24 9.20 1.04
N GLU A 114 7.14 9.83 1.80
CA GLU A 114 8.60 9.60 1.66
C GLU A 114 8.97 8.14 1.95
N LEU A 115 8.46 7.58 3.05
CA LEU A 115 8.69 6.19 3.42
C LEU A 115 8.11 5.21 2.40
N GLU A 116 6.94 5.51 1.85
CA GLU A 116 6.29 4.73 0.80
C GLU A 116 7.15 4.68 -0.48
N VAL A 117 7.59 5.83 -0.98
CA VAL A 117 8.42 5.89 -2.19
C VAL A 117 9.83 5.32 -1.95
N GLU A 118 10.35 5.43 -0.72
CA GLU A 118 11.66 4.87 -0.38
C GLU A 118 11.66 3.34 -0.44
N TRP A 119 10.62 2.65 0.07
CA TRP A 119 10.57 1.20 -0.11
C TRP A 119 10.39 0.83 -1.59
N TRP A 120 9.69 1.62 -2.41
CA TRP A 120 9.63 1.38 -3.87
C TRP A 120 11.02 1.45 -4.50
N ARG A 121 11.83 2.44 -4.09
CA ARG A 121 13.21 2.63 -4.55
C ARG A 121 14.08 1.43 -4.17
N LEU A 122 14.02 0.99 -2.92
CA LEU A 122 14.77 -0.15 -2.42
C LEU A 122 14.33 -1.46 -3.06
N HIS A 123 13.02 -1.66 -3.27
CA HIS A 123 12.50 -2.82 -4.00
C HIS A 123 13.05 -2.86 -5.43
N ARG A 124 13.05 -1.74 -6.14
CA ARG A 124 13.62 -1.68 -7.49
C ARG A 124 15.12 -1.97 -7.53
N ALA A 125 15.89 -1.45 -6.58
CA ALA A 125 17.31 -1.73 -6.45
C ALA A 125 17.57 -3.20 -6.09
N HIS A 126 16.71 -3.81 -5.27
CA HIS A 126 16.75 -5.24 -5.01
C HIS A 126 16.42 -6.07 -6.26
N GLN A 127 15.42 -5.66 -7.02
CA GLN A 127 14.93 -6.36 -8.21
C GLN A 127 15.93 -6.39 -9.38
N ARG A 128 16.65 -5.30 -9.65
CA ARG A 128 17.34 -5.10 -10.94
C ARG A 128 18.84 -5.25 -10.92
N ASP A 129 19.49 -4.78 -9.87
CA ASP A 129 20.96 -4.65 -9.83
C ASP A 129 21.57 -5.08 -8.49
N ASP A 130 20.78 -5.73 -7.63
CA ASP A 130 21.16 -6.16 -6.28
C ASP A 130 21.81 -5.04 -5.44
N ALA A 131 21.54 -3.77 -5.78
CA ALA A 131 22.11 -2.61 -5.08
C ALA A 131 21.44 -2.37 -3.71
N ALA A 132 20.35 -3.07 -3.43
CA ALA A 132 19.73 -3.16 -2.11
C ALA A 132 19.50 -4.62 -1.73
N THR A 133 19.76 -4.92 -0.47
CA THR A 133 19.50 -6.25 0.12
C THR A 133 18.03 -6.41 0.48
N ARG A 134 17.56 -7.67 0.53
CA ARG A 134 16.23 -8.00 1.05
C ARG A 134 16.02 -7.44 2.47
N ASP A 135 17.03 -7.49 3.33
CA ASP A 135 16.97 -6.95 4.69
C ASP A 135 16.77 -5.42 4.73
N GLU A 136 17.31 -4.67 3.76
CA GLU A 136 17.08 -3.22 3.64
C GLU A 136 15.64 -2.92 3.23
N LEU A 137 15.11 -3.67 2.28
CA LEU A 137 13.71 -3.58 1.87
C LEU A 137 12.76 -3.91 3.03
N GLU A 138 13.00 -5.00 3.75
CA GLU A 138 12.19 -5.38 4.91
C GLU A 138 12.22 -4.30 6.01
N ARG A 139 13.39 -3.66 6.25
CA ARG A 139 13.49 -2.53 7.18
C ARG A 139 12.68 -1.32 6.75
N ALA A 140 12.68 -0.97 5.46
CA ALA A 140 11.90 0.16 4.95
C ALA A 140 10.39 -0.08 5.09
N LEU A 141 9.94 -1.31 4.83
CA LEU A 141 8.54 -1.71 5.05
C LEU A 141 8.14 -1.63 6.53
N VAL A 142 9.02 -2.10 7.44
CA VAL A 142 8.81 -1.94 8.89
C VAL A 142 8.69 -0.48 9.29
N GLU A 143 9.57 0.39 8.77
CA GLU A 143 9.57 1.82 9.09
C GLU A 143 8.26 2.48 8.64
N LEU A 144 7.81 2.19 7.41
CA LEU A 144 6.53 2.67 6.89
C LEU A 144 5.35 2.21 7.77
N TYR A 145 5.24 0.91 8.08
CA TYR A 145 4.10 0.38 8.82
C TYR A 145 4.05 0.89 10.26
N ALA A 146 5.21 0.90 10.93
CA ALA A 146 5.33 1.44 12.28
C ALA A 146 4.92 2.92 12.30
N TYR A 147 5.30 3.68 11.27
CA TYR A 147 4.98 5.09 11.15
C TYR A 147 3.47 5.33 10.94
N VAL A 148 2.87 4.71 9.92
CA VAL A 148 1.46 4.92 9.56
C VAL A 148 0.51 4.48 10.66
N TYR A 149 0.78 3.33 11.30
CA TYR A 149 -0.10 2.78 12.33
C TYR A 149 0.28 3.18 13.76
N SER A 150 1.34 3.97 13.95
CA SER A 150 1.86 4.36 15.26
C SER A 150 2.12 3.16 16.18
N ALA A 151 2.78 2.14 15.64
CA ALA A 151 3.01 0.87 16.30
C ALA A 151 4.51 0.59 16.51
N PRO A 152 4.90 -0.25 17.49
CA PRO A 152 6.30 -0.59 17.68
C PRO A 152 6.91 -1.29 16.45
N PRO A 153 8.08 -0.85 15.93
CA PRO A 153 8.69 -1.46 14.74
C PRO A 153 8.91 -2.99 14.84
N SER A 154 9.15 -3.50 16.05
CA SER A 154 9.33 -4.94 16.28
C SER A 154 8.09 -5.77 15.95
N THR A 155 6.87 -5.21 16.06
CA THR A 155 5.63 -5.94 15.74
C THR A 155 5.35 -6.01 14.24
N MET A 156 6.02 -5.19 13.43
CA MET A 156 5.80 -5.09 11.97
C MET A 156 6.69 -6.02 11.15
N ARG A 157 7.67 -6.68 11.77
CA ARG A 157 8.69 -7.48 11.07
C ARG A 157 8.09 -8.64 10.27
N GLU A 158 7.10 -9.33 10.84
CA GLU A 158 6.48 -10.47 10.14
C GLU A 158 5.69 -10.02 8.91
N ALA A 159 4.93 -8.94 9.04
CA ALA A 159 4.20 -8.35 7.91
C ALA A 159 5.16 -7.92 6.78
N ALA A 160 6.25 -7.24 7.13
CA ALA A 160 7.28 -6.80 6.19
C ALA A 160 7.96 -7.97 5.47
N ARG A 161 8.38 -9.00 6.21
CA ARG A 161 9.01 -10.21 5.65
C ARG A 161 8.13 -10.90 4.62
N TRP A 162 6.84 -11.08 4.93
CA TRP A 162 5.90 -11.71 4.00
C TRP A 162 5.62 -10.86 2.77
N ARG A 163 5.66 -9.53 2.90
CA ARG A 163 5.51 -8.65 1.74
C ARG A 163 6.73 -8.66 0.84
N ALA A 164 7.94 -8.66 1.41
CA ALA A 164 9.17 -8.83 0.63
C ALA A 164 9.16 -10.17 -0.12
N GLU A 165 8.72 -11.26 0.53
CA GLU A 165 8.53 -12.55 -0.13
C GLU A 165 7.54 -12.48 -1.31
N ALA A 166 6.43 -11.74 -1.15
CA ALA A 166 5.49 -11.53 -2.24
C ALA A 166 6.12 -10.75 -3.40
N MET A 167 6.95 -9.74 -3.11
CA MET A 167 7.67 -8.99 -4.14
C MET A 167 8.63 -9.89 -4.92
N ASP A 168 9.42 -10.74 -4.25
CA ASP A 168 10.32 -11.70 -4.88
C ASP A 168 9.57 -12.64 -5.85
N LEU A 169 8.38 -13.10 -5.44
CA LEU A 169 7.50 -13.93 -6.28
C LEU A 169 6.96 -13.18 -7.50
N SER A 170 6.58 -11.92 -7.32
CA SER A 170 6.10 -11.04 -8.39
C SER A 170 7.20 -10.71 -9.40
N ASP A 171 8.41 -10.44 -8.91
CA ASP A 171 9.59 -10.13 -9.72
C ASP A 171 10.02 -11.33 -10.55
N ALA A 172 10.04 -12.51 -9.95
CA ALA A 172 10.28 -13.75 -10.68
C ALA A 172 9.21 -13.95 -11.77
N TRP A 173 7.93 -13.71 -11.45
CA TRP A 173 6.82 -13.84 -12.40
C TRP A 173 6.93 -12.84 -13.57
N ASP A 174 7.31 -11.59 -13.31
CA ASP A 174 7.58 -10.57 -14.32
C ASP A 174 8.73 -11.00 -15.24
N ALA A 175 9.87 -11.41 -14.66
CA ALA A 175 11.01 -11.95 -15.40
C ALA A 175 10.67 -13.21 -16.20
N GLY A 176 9.64 -13.96 -15.76
CA GLY A 176 9.11 -15.14 -16.44
C GLY A 176 8.12 -14.85 -17.58
N GLY A 177 7.84 -13.58 -17.89
CA GLY A 177 6.98 -13.19 -19.02
C GLY A 177 5.52 -12.90 -18.67
N CYS A 178 5.18 -12.72 -17.39
CA CYS A 178 3.86 -12.25 -16.94
C CYS A 178 2.65 -13.17 -17.31
N ASP A 179 2.83 -14.49 -17.33
CA ASP A 179 1.71 -15.43 -17.60
C ASP A 179 0.74 -15.51 -16.40
N LEU A 180 -0.55 -15.22 -16.63
CA LEU A 180 -1.56 -15.25 -15.57
C LEU A 180 -1.89 -16.67 -15.08
N ALA A 181 -1.52 -17.71 -15.84
CA ALA A 181 -1.68 -19.09 -15.42
C ALA A 181 -0.55 -19.58 -14.49
N ASP A 182 0.49 -18.77 -14.29
CA ASP A 182 1.64 -19.15 -13.48
C ASP A 182 1.26 -19.35 -11.99
N ALA A 183 1.71 -20.46 -11.42
CA ALA A 183 1.47 -20.80 -10.02
C ALA A 183 2.07 -19.79 -9.02
N ARG A 184 3.05 -18.98 -9.46
CA ARG A 184 3.66 -17.92 -8.65
C ARG A 184 2.65 -16.86 -8.23
N LEU A 185 1.66 -16.50 -9.05
CA LEU A 185 0.60 -15.56 -8.65
C LEU A 185 -0.23 -16.10 -7.47
N ALA A 186 -0.45 -17.42 -7.42
CA ALA A 186 -1.13 -18.03 -6.29
C ALA A 186 -0.24 -18.05 -5.03
N ALA A 187 1.08 -18.17 -5.18
CA ALA A 187 2.04 -18.07 -4.08
C ALA A 187 2.16 -16.63 -3.57
N GLU A 188 2.29 -15.66 -4.47
CA GLU A 188 2.32 -14.21 -4.18
C GLU A 188 1.09 -13.82 -3.36
N ARG A 189 -0.10 -14.24 -3.80
CA ARG A 189 -1.34 -14.01 -3.06
C ARG A 189 -1.28 -14.58 -1.64
N ARG A 190 -0.77 -15.80 -1.45
CA ARG A 190 -0.66 -16.40 -0.11
C ARG A 190 0.30 -15.59 0.77
N ALA A 191 1.43 -15.14 0.22
CA ALA A 191 2.39 -14.29 0.91
C ALA A 191 1.77 -12.93 1.30
N LEU A 192 1.03 -12.28 0.39
CA LEU A 192 0.31 -11.04 0.68
C LEU A 192 -0.77 -11.22 1.76
N VAL A 193 -1.53 -12.32 1.73
CA VAL A 193 -2.50 -12.62 2.79
C VAL A 193 -1.80 -12.82 4.14
N ALA A 194 -0.66 -13.52 4.17
CA ALA A 194 0.12 -13.68 5.39
C ALA A 194 0.68 -12.35 5.90
N SER A 195 1.14 -11.48 4.99
CA SER A 195 1.61 -10.12 5.31
C SER A 195 0.51 -9.30 5.96
N TYR A 196 -0.66 -9.23 5.32
CA TYR A 196 -1.78 -8.45 5.84
C TYR A 196 -2.37 -9.03 7.12
N ALA A 197 -2.37 -10.36 7.29
CA ALA A 197 -2.81 -10.98 8.54
C ALA A 197 -1.88 -10.63 9.70
N ALA A 198 -0.56 -10.65 9.49
CA ALA A 198 0.41 -10.23 10.48
C ALA A 198 0.31 -8.73 10.78
N LEU A 199 0.08 -7.90 9.75
CA LEU A 199 -0.16 -6.47 9.93
C LEU A 199 -1.42 -6.23 10.78
N LEU A 200 -2.52 -6.90 10.46
CA LEU A 200 -3.78 -6.79 11.19
C LEU A 200 -3.59 -7.15 12.66
N ASP A 201 -2.96 -8.30 12.95
CA ASP A 201 -2.65 -8.71 14.32
C ASP A 201 -1.81 -7.67 15.08
N ALA A 202 -0.80 -7.09 14.41
CA ALA A 202 0.05 -6.06 15.01
C ALA A 202 -0.73 -4.78 15.33
N VAL A 203 -1.59 -4.31 14.42
CA VAL A 203 -2.32 -3.04 14.59
C VAL A 203 -3.51 -3.17 15.54
N SER A 204 -4.17 -4.34 15.61
CA SER A 204 -5.26 -4.59 16.57
C SER A 204 -4.78 -4.61 18.03
N ARG A 205 -3.47 -4.72 18.27
CA ARG A 205 -2.85 -4.67 19.61
C ARG A 205 -2.45 -3.26 20.04
N VAL A 206 -2.50 -2.28 19.14
CA VAL A 206 -2.18 -0.88 19.46
C VAL A 206 -3.36 -0.30 20.24
N PRO A 207 -3.15 0.22 21.47
CA PRO A 207 -4.22 0.87 22.22
C PRO A 207 -4.79 2.06 21.44
N ALA A 208 -6.11 2.23 21.50
CA ALA A 208 -6.80 3.39 20.94
C ALA A 208 -6.44 4.70 21.66
#